data_AF-A0A970WS23-F1
#
_entry.id   AF-A0A970WS23-F1
#
_cell.length_a   1.000
_cell.length_b   1.000
_cell.length_c   1.000
_cell.angle_alpha   90.00
_cell.angle_beta   90.00
_cell.angle_gamma   90.00
#
_symmetry.space_group_name_H-M   'P 1'
#
loop_
_entity.id
_entity.type
_entity.pdbx_description
1 polymer ?
#
loop_
_entity_poly.entity_id
_entity_poly.type
_entity_poly.pdbx_seq_one_letter_code
_entity_poly.pdbx_strand_id
1 'polypeptide(L)' 'MAIDTDELRALPAAEKLRLVEWLWDDLSDSTEPIPLPEWVGREAARRLEEMRDPDFGLSHEEVWKRIDERNG' A
#
# COMPACT_ATOMS: atom_id res chain seq x y z
N MET A 1 -10.22 -26.21 -1.26
CA MET A 1 -9.99 -26.21 0.19
C MET A 1 -10.59 -24.92 0.74
N ALA A 2 -11.49 -25.00 1.72
CA ALA A 2 -12.04 -23.79 2.34
C ALA A 2 -11.05 -23.31 3.40
N ILE A 3 -10.70 -22.03 3.37
CA ILE A 3 -9.88 -21.42 4.42
C ILE A 3 -10.81 -21.20 5.63
N ASP A 4 -10.44 -21.74 6.79
CA ASP A 4 -11.14 -21.45 8.05
C ASP A 4 -10.72 -20.07 8.55
N THR A 5 -11.61 -19.08 8.36
CA THR A 5 -11.34 -17.72 8.77
C THR A 5 -11.45 -17.50 10.28
N ASP A 6 -12.11 -18.39 11.01
CA ASP A 6 -12.26 -18.27 12.46
C ASP A 6 -10.95 -18.65 13.17
N GLU A 7 -10.25 -19.68 12.67
CA GLU A 7 -8.90 -20.02 13.12
C GLU A 7 -7.91 -18.87 12.86
N LEU A 8 -7.95 -18.25 11.67
CA LEU A 8 -7.12 -17.09 11.35
C LEU A 8 -7.39 -15.90 12.28
N ARG A 9 -8.65 -15.68 12.65
CA ARG A 9 -9.04 -14.62 13.60
C ARG A 9 -8.61 -14.92 15.02
N ALA A 10 -8.46 -16.19 15.40
CA ALA A 10 -8.02 -16.59 16.74
C ALA A 10 -6.52 -16.44 16.96
N LEU A 11 -5.71 -16.29 15.91
CA LEU A 11 -4.25 -16.13 16.01
C LEU A 11 -3.85 -14.90 16.87
N PRO A 12 -2.78 -15.01 17.68
CA PRO A 12 -2.10 -13.87 18.29
C PRO A 12 -1.66 -12.84 17.24
N ALA A 13 -1.59 -11.57 17.63
CA ALA A 13 -1.25 -10.47 16.70
C ALA A 13 0.08 -10.70 15.95
N ALA A 14 1.11 -11.20 16.63
CA ALA A 14 2.40 -11.50 16.02
C ALA A 14 2.34 -12.66 15.00
N GLU A 15 1.43 -13.63 15.18
CA GLU A 15 1.23 -14.72 14.23
C GLU A 15 0.43 -14.28 13.03
N LYS A 16 -0.59 -13.42 13.23
CA LYS A 16 -1.30 -12.78 12.13
C LYS A 16 -0.36 -11.96 11.26
N LEU A 17 0.53 -11.18 11.87
CA LEU A 17 1.49 -10.37 11.12
C LEU A 17 2.44 -11.24 10.30
N ARG A 18 3.02 -12.29 10.90
CA ARG A 18 3.87 -13.24 10.18
C ARG A 18 3.14 -13.91 9.00
N LEU A 19 1.86 -14.25 9.18
CA LEU A 19 1.06 -14.80 8.09
C LEU A 19 0.84 -13.79 6.97
N VAL A 20 0.55 -12.53 7.31
CA VAL A 20 0.39 -11.44 6.33
C VAL A 20 1.69 -11.22 5.55
N GLU A 21 2.83 -11.16 6.23
CA GLU A 21 4.15 -11.03 5.60
C GLU A 21 4.44 -12.19 4.65
N TRP A 22 4.22 -13.43 5.12
CA TRP A 22 4.43 -14.61 4.28
C TRP A 22 3.53 -14.63 3.04
N LEU A 23 2.25 -14.30 3.18
CA LEU A 23 1.32 -14.18 2.03
C LEU A 23 1.73 -13.05 1.09
N TRP A 24 2.27 -11.96 1.63
CA TRP A 24 2.74 -10.83 0.84
C TRP A 24 3.98 -11.20 0.01
N ASP A 25 4.92 -11.93 0.59
CA ASP A 25 6.09 -12.46 -0.12
C ASP A 25 5.65 -13.43 -1.24
N ASP A 26 4.74 -14.36 -0.94
CA ASP A 26 4.20 -15.30 -1.93
C ASP A 26 3.49 -14.59 -3.11
N LEU A 27 2.70 -13.56 -2.82
CA LEU A 27 2.07 -12.72 -3.85
C LEU A 27 3.11 -11.99 -4.71
N SER A 28 4.23 -11.57 -4.13
CA SER A 28 5.30 -10.87 -4.85
C SER A 28 6.10 -11.78 -5.78
N ASP A 29 6.22 -13.07 -5.44
CA ASP A 29 6.86 -14.09 -6.26
C ASP A 29 5.94 -14.64 -7.37
N SER A 30 4.63 -14.39 -7.26
CA SER A 30 3.65 -14.81 -8.25
C SER A 30 3.76 -14.02 -9.56
N THR A 31 3.55 -14.71 -10.68
CA THR A 31 3.41 -14.10 -12.03
C THR A 31 1.95 -13.89 -12.41
N GLU A 32 1.01 -14.28 -11.54
CA GLU A 32 -0.41 -14.11 -11.77
C GLU A 32 -0.78 -12.62 -11.76
N PRO A 33 -1.44 -12.10 -12.81
CA PRO A 33 -1.82 -10.71 -12.85
C PRO A 33 -2.89 -10.41 -11.81
N ILE A 34 -2.60 -9.49 -10.90
CA ILE A 34 -3.60 -8.96 -9.96
C ILE A 34 -4.55 -8.03 -10.75
N PRO A 35 -5.87 -8.29 -10.76
CA PRO A 35 -6.81 -7.44 -11.46
C PRO A 35 -6.90 -6.08 -10.76
N LEU A 36 -6.34 -5.06 -11.40
CA LEU A 36 -6.44 -3.68 -10.94
C LEU A 36 -7.59 -2.96 -11.68
N PRO A 37 -8.41 -2.17 -10.97
CA PRO A 37 -9.35 -1.28 -11.63
C PRO A 37 -8.62 -0.32 -12.58
N GLU A 38 -9.20 -0.02 -13.74
CA GLU A 38 -8.55 0.82 -14.75
C GLU A 38 -8.11 2.20 -14.23
N TRP A 39 -8.83 2.74 -13.24
CA TRP A 39 -8.50 4.04 -12.66
C TRP A 39 -7.13 4.05 -11.99
N VAL A 40 -6.65 2.92 -11.47
CA VAL A 40 -5.33 2.80 -10.83
C VAL A 40 -4.23 3.11 -11.84
N GLY A 41 -4.32 2.52 -13.05
CA GLY A 41 -3.38 2.79 -14.12
C GLY A 41 -3.42 4.23 -14.61
N ARG A 42 -4.64 4.81 -14.74
CA ARG A 42 -4.80 6.22 -15.12
C ARG A 42 -4.21 7.17 -14.08
N GLU A 43 -4.44 6.90 -12.80
CA GLU A 43 -3.90 7.71 -11.70
C GLU A 43 -2.38 7.59 -11.62
N ALA A 44 -1.82 6.38 -11.75
CA ALA A 44 -0.38 6.17 -11.77
C ALA A 44 0.29 6.93 -12.93
N ALA A 45 -0.30 6.87 -14.13
CA ALA A 45 0.20 7.63 -15.28
C ALA A 45 0.12 9.15 -15.07
N ARG A 46 -0.99 9.65 -14.50
CA ARG A 46 -1.16 11.07 -14.16
C ARG A 46 -0.09 11.54 -13.16
N ARG A 47 0.14 10.78 -12.08
CA ARG A 47 1.15 11.10 -11.06
C ARG A 47 2.58 11.08 -11.63
N LEU A 48 2.87 10.13 -12.52
CA LEU A 48 4.16 10.06 -13.18
C LEU A 48 4.43 11.30 -14.04
N GLU A 49 3.41 11.84 -14.70
CA GLU A 49 3.53 13.08 -15.47
C GLU A 49 3.74 14.29 -14.53
N GLU A 50 3.00 14.37 -13.43
CA GLU A 50 3.15 15.44 -12.43
C GLU A 50 4.56 15.47 -11.81
N MET A 51 5.17 14.30 -11.58
CA MET A 51 6.54 14.20 -11.09
C MET A 51 7.61 14.73 -12.05
N ARG A 52 7.27 15.07 -13.30
CA ARG A 52 8.21 15.74 -14.21
C ARG A 52 8.45 17.19 -13.83
N ASP A 53 7.52 17.80 -13.12
CA ASP A 53 7.72 19.11 -12.53
C ASP A 53 8.63 18.96 -11.29
N PRO A 54 9.85 19.51 -11.31
CA PRO A 54 10.78 19.40 -10.18
C PRO A 54 10.25 20.05 -8.91
N ASP A 55 9.30 20.99 -9.01
CA ASP A 55 8.69 21.69 -7.89
C ASP A 55 7.44 20.98 -7.34
N PHE A 56 7.05 19.84 -7.92
CA PHE A 56 5.86 19.08 -7.50
C PHE A 56 6.05 18.36 -6.16
N GLY A 57 7.30 17.98 -5.84
CA GLY A 57 7.63 17.29 -4.61
C GLY A 57 7.66 18.22 -3.40
N LEU A 58 7.21 17.72 -2.25
CA LEU A 58 7.51 18.33 -0.96
C LEU A 58 8.61 17.52 -0.27
N SER A 59 9.53 18.21 0.37
CA SER A 59 10.47 17.59 1.30
C SER A 59 9.72 17.01 2.50
N HIS A 60 10.38 16.10 3.20
CA HIS A 60 9.84 15.48 4.40
C HIS A 60 9.42 16.52 5.46
N GLU A 61 10.25 17.56 5.65
CA GLU A 61 9.97 18.64 6.60
C GLU A 61 8.72 19.45 6.20
N GLU A 62 8.60 19.80 4.91
CA GLU A 62 7.45 20.54 4.40
C GLU A 62 6.14 19.76 4.53
N VAL A 63 6.16 18.44 4.31
CA VAL A 63 4.99 17.57 4.50
C VAL A 63 4.52 17.58 5.95
N TRP A 64 5.44 17.39 6.91
CA TRP A 64 5.07 17.35 8.33
C TRP A 64 4.61 18.70 8.85
N LYS A 65 5.29 19.77 8.46
CA LYS A 65 4.85 21.14 8.79
C LYS A 65 3.40 21.38 8.38
N ARG A 66 3.03 20.99 7.16
CA ARG A 66 1.66 21.12 6.65
C ARG A 66 0.64 20.27 7.42
N ILE A 67 1.03 19.07 7.88
CA ILE A 67 0.15 18.20 8.68
C ILE A 67 -0.09 18.83 10.05
N ASP A 68 0.95 19.32 10.70
CA ASP A 68 0.86 19.96 12.01
C ASP A 68 0.00 21.23 11.95
N GLU A 69 0.19 22.07 10.92
CA GLU A 69 -0.64 23.27 10.67
C GLU A 69 -2.12 22.96 10.44
N ARG A 70 -2.46 21.76 9.95
CA ARG A 70 -3.84 21.33 9.71
C ARG A 70 -4.51 20.73 10.96
N ASN A 71 -3.71 20.15 11.85
CA ASN A 71 -4.18 19.41 13.02
C ASN A 71 -4.10 20.22 14.33
N GLY A 72 -3.38 21.35 14.34
CA GLY A 72 -3.35 22.33 15.44
C GLY A 72 -4.49 23.33 15.37
#